data_AF-A0A7Y3CVM4-F1
#
_entry.id   AF-A0A7Y3CVM4-F1
#
_cell.length_a   1.000
_cell.length_b   1.000
_cell.length_c   1.000
_cell.angle_alpha   90.00
_cell.angle_beta   90.00
_cell.angle_gamma   90.00
#
_symmetry.space_group_name_H-M   'P 1'
#
loop_
_entity.id
_entity.type
_entity.pdbx_description
1 polymer ?
#
loop_
_entity_poly.entity_id
_entity_poly.type
_entity_poly.pdbx_seq_one_letter_code
_entity_poly.pdbx_strand_id
1 'polypeptide(L)'
;MAVAGFGFLVSWMLFGERELMAAGLIALLGVGIGLAKVAWDRTDAEIYRTISPQHAFVGDTISVQLRIEPAGHARNVRIEDQVAGKPEAVFAVDRFRA
;
A
#
# COMPACT_ATOMS: atom_id res chain seq x y z
N MET A 1 -3.56 -11.65 22.29
CA MET A 1 -4.68 -11.81 21.32
C MET A 1 -4.55 -13.03 20.42
N ALA A 2 -3.37 -13.32 19.82
CA ALA A 2 -3.20 -14.48 18.92
C ALA A 2 -3.54 -15.86 19.54
N VAL A 3 -3.21 -16.06 20.82
CA VAL A 3 -3.43 -17.34 21.52
C VAL A 3 -4.92 -17.68 21.68
N ALA A 4 -5.77 -16.67 21.91
CA ALA A 4 -7.21 -16.87 22.04
C ALA A 4 -7.87 -17.25 20.70
N GLY A 5 -7.42 -16.63 19.60
CA GLY A 5 -7.90 -16.96 18.25
C GLY A 5 -7.51 -18.39 17.82
N PHE A 6 -6.29 -18.83 18.15
CA PHE A 6 -5.85 -20.19 17.86
C PHE A 6 -6.63 -21.24 18.67
N GLY A 7 -6.86 -20.99 19.96
CA GLY A 7 -7.65 -21.88 20.81
C GLY A 7 -9.11 -22.03 20.33
N PHE A 8 -9.71 -20.95 19.83
CA PHE A 8 -11.03 -20.98 19.21
C PHE A 8 -11.06 -21.87 17.96
N LEU A 9 -10.07 -21.73 17.07
CA LEU A 9 -9.97 -22.56 15.85
C LEU A 9 -9.85 -24.05 16.15
N VAL A 10 -9.02 -24.40 17.15
CA VAL A 10 -8.85 -25.81 17.57
C VAL A 10 -10.14 -26.37 18.18
N SER A 11 -10.80 -25.61 19.07
CA SER A 11 -12.08 -26.01 19.65
C SER A 11 -13.16 -26.19 18.58
N TRP A 12 -13.19 -25.28 17.61
CA TRP A 12 -14.16 -25.31 16.53
C TRP A 12 -13.95 -26.47 15.55
N MET A 13 -12.70 -26.87 15.29
CA MET A 13 -12.39 -28.08 14.51
C MET A 13 -12.80 -29.38 15.22
N LEU A 14 -12.78 -29.39 16.56
CA LEU A 14 -13.10 -30.57 17.37
C LEU A 14 -14.61 -30.71 17.67
N PHE A 15 -15.33 -29.59 17.82
CA PHE A 15 -16.71 -29.56 18.31
C PHE A 15 -17.72 -28.85 17.38
N GLY A 16 -17.27 -28.26 16.28
CA GLY A 16 -18.14 -27.56 15.33
C GLY A 16 -18.95 -28.52 14.45
N GLU A 17 -20.18 -28.13 14.12
CA GLU A 17 -20.96 -28.82 13.09
C GLU A 17 -20.22 -28.77 11.75
N ARG A 18 -20.35 -29.83 10.94
CA ARG A 18 -19.64 -29.96 9.65
C ARG A 18 -19.84 -28.75 8.73
N GLU A 19 -21.05 -28.20 8.71
CA GLU A 19 -21.36 -27.03 7.87
C GLU A 19 -20.70 -25.75 8.39
N LEU A 20 -20.68 -25.54 9.71
CA LEU A 20 -19.95 -24.43 10.31
C LEU A 20 -18.47 -24.57 9.97
N MET A 21 -17.85 -25.73 10.22
CA MET A 21 -16.43 -25.98 9.89
C MET A 21 -16.10 -25.63 8.44
N ALA A 22 -16.94 -26.07 7.49
CA ALA A 22 -16.75 -25.74 6.08
C ALA A 22 -16.81 -24.22 5.83
N ALA A 23 -17.80 -23.54 6.40
CA ALA A 23 -17.99 -22.10 6.21
C ALA A 23 -16.81 -21.27 6.69
N GLY A 24 -16.26 -21.53 7.88
CA GLY A 24 -15.10 -20.75 8.32
C GLY A 24 -13.76 -21.25 7.76
N LEU A 25 -13.64 -22.49 7.26
CA LEU A 25 -12.49 -22.86 6.41
C LEU A 25 -12.46 -22.02 5.14
N ILE A 26 -13.62 -21.84 4.51
CA ILE A 26 -13.78 -20.94 3.36
C ILE A 26 -13.43 -19.50 3.77
N ALA A 27 -13.88 -19.03 4.93
CA ALA A 27 -13.55 -17.70 5.43
C ALA A 27 -12.03 -17.52 5.64
N LEU A 28 -11.36 -18.50 6.26
CA LEU A 28 -9.90 -18.48 6.47
C LEU A 28 -9.13 -18.47 5.15
N LEU A 29 -9.58 -19.28 4.18
CA LEU A 29 -9.00 -19.27 2.83
C LEU A 29 -9.20 -17.90 2.16
N GLY A 30 -10.39 -17.31 2.26
CA GLY A 30 -10.68 -15.98 1.73
C GLY A 30 -9.78 -14.90 2.34
N VAL A 31 -9.60 -14.91 3.68
CA VAL A 31 -8.68 -14.00 4.38
C VAL A 31 -7.24 -14.24 3.93
N GLY A 32 -6.80 -15.50 3.84
CA GLY A 32 -5.45 -15.85 3.38
C GLY A 32 -5.17 -15.36 1.96
N ILE A 33 -6.10 -15.57 1.03
CA ILE A 33 -6.01 -15.09 -0.35
C ILE A 33 -5.98 -13.55 -0.38
N GLY A 34 -6.83 -12.89 0.40
CA GLY A 34 -6.85 -11.43 0.50
C GLY A 34 -5.52 -10.86 1.00
N LEU A 35 -4.97 -11.44 2.07
CA LEU A 35 -3.66 -11.04 2.61
C LEU A 35 -2.52 -11.30 1.61
N ALA A 36 -2.53 -12.45 0.93
CA ALA A 36 -1.54 -12.76 -0.10
C ALA A 36 -1.61 -11.77 -1.27
N LYS A 37 -2.82 -11.39 -1.70
CA LYS A 37 -3.03 -10.39 -2.75
C LYS A 37 -2.51 -9.01 -2.32
N VAL A 38 -2.83 -8.56 -1.09
CA VAL A 38 -2.32 -7.28 -0.56
C VAL A 38 -0.81 -7.29 -0.45
N ALA A 39 -0.21 -8.39 -0.01
CA ALA A 39 1.24 -8.53 0.08
C ALA A 39 1.90 -8.47 -1.30
N TRP A 40 1.27 -9.07 -2.32
CA TRP A 40 1.73 -9.01 -3.71
C TRP A 40 1.60 -7.62 -4.32
N ASP A 41 0.50 -6.92 -4.02
CA ASP A 41 0.22 -5.58 -4.56
C ASP A 41 1.01 -4.48 -3.83
N ARG A 42 1.63 -4.76 -2.68
CA ARG A 42 2.59 -3.84 -2.04
C ARG A 42 3.81 -3.70 -2.92
N THR A 43 3.88 -2.57 -3.62
CA THR A 43 5.08 -2.13 -4.33
C THR A 43 5.90 -1.28 -3.36
N ASP A 44 7.09 -1.75 -3.00
CA ASP A 44 8.08 -0.88 -2.38
C ASP A 44 8.57 0.10 -3.46
N ALA A 45 8.55 1.40 -3.17
CA ALA A 45 9.01 2.42 -4.09
C ALA A 45 9.95 3.38 -3.37
N GLU A 46 11.11 3.61 -3.97
CA GLU A 46 12.02 4.65 -3.51
C GLU A 46 11.66 5.96 -4.22
N ILE A 47 11.52 7.03 -3.42
CA ILE A 47 11.16 8.35 -3.91
C ILE A 47 12.31 9.30 -3.60
N TYR A 48 12.95 9.80 -4.65
CA TYR A 48 14.00 10.80 -4.57
C TYR A 48 13.44 12.16 -4.98
N ARG A 49 13.55 13.15 -4.09
CA ARG A 49 13.10 14.52 -4.35
C ARG A 49 14.30 15.46 -4.40
N THR A 50 14.42 16.19 -5.50
CA THR A 50 15.45 17.21 -5.68
C THR A 50 14.79 18.56 -5.95
N ILE A 51 15.19 19.57 -5.20
CA ILE A 51 14.68 20.94 -5.32
C ILE A 51 15.84 21.85 -5.70
N SER A 52 15.64 22.67 -6.74
CA SER A 52 16.64 23.62 -7.19
C SER A 52 16.00 24.96 -7.62
N PRO A 53 16.56 26.12 -7.23
CA PRO A 53 17.71 26.28 -6.34
C PRO A 53 17.37 26.04 -4.85
N GLN A 54 18.36 25.69 -4.03
CA GLN A 54 18.17 25.42 -2.59
C GLN A 54 17.76 26.65 -1.79
N HIS A 55 18.10 27.84 -2.28
CA HIS A 55 17.68 29.12 -1.75
C HIS A 55 16.97 29.86 -2.86
N ALA A 56 15.69 30.14 -2.64
CA ALA A 56 14.84 30.86 -3.57
C ALA A 56 14.12 31.98 -2.82
N PHE A 57 14.01 33.14 -3.44
CA PHE A 57 13.29 34.28 -2.91
C PHE A 57 11.87 34.35 -3.49
N VAL A 58 11.05 35.21 -2.91
CA VAL A 58 9.69 35.43 -3.39
C VAL A 58 9.73 36.00 -4.82
N GLY A 59 9.13 35.29 -5.75
CA GLY A 59 9.14 35.62 -7.18
C GLY A 59 10.07 34.74 -8.02
N ASP A 60 10.94 33.95 -7.38
CA ASP A 60 11.81 33.01 -8.09
C ASP A 60 11.04 31.77 -8.55
N THR A 61 11.49 31.21 -9.67
CA THR A 61 11.00 29.92 -10.17
C THR A 61 11.83 28.79 -9.57
N ILE A 62 11.16 27.85 -8.91
CA ILE A 62 11.77 26.66 -8.32
C ILE A 62 11.43 25.46 -9.20
N SER A 63 12.43 24.64 -9.48
CA SER A 63 12.27 23.35 -10.12
C SER A 63 12.26 22.25 -9.05
N VAL A 64 11.20 21.43 -9.06
CA VAL A 64 11.09 20.23 -8.23
C VAL A 64 11.13 19.03 -9.16
N GLN A 65 12.12 18.17 -8.96
CA GLN A 65 12.25 16.90 -9.67
C GLN A 65 11.96 15.76 -8.70
N LEU A 66 11.04 14.90 -9.10
CA LEU A 66 10.68 13.68 -8.39
C LEU A 66 11.12 12.50 -9.27
N ARG A 67 11.97 11.64 -8.72
CA ARG A 67 12.36 10.37 -9.33
C ARG A 67 11.80 9.25 -8.48
N ILE A 68 11.01 8.38 -9.10
CA ILE A 68 10.33 7.27 -8.44
C ILE A 68 10.86 5.99 -9.05
N GLU A 69 11.43 5.14 -8.20
CA GLU A 69 11.99 3.85 -8.58
C GLU A 69 11.18 2.75 -7.89
N PRO A 70 10.21 2.15 -8.57
CA PRO A 70 9.44 1.05 -8.00
C PRO A 70 10.28 -0.22 -7.99
N ALA A 71 10.41 -0.86 -6.82
CA ALA A 71 10.89 -2.23 -6.67
C ALA A 71 9.76 -3.21 -7.05
N GLY A 72 9.37 -3.21 -8.33
CA GLY A 72 8.34 -4.10 -8.87
C GLY A 72 7.28 -3.42 -9.72
N HIS A 73 6.11 -4.05 -9.83
CA HIS A 73 5.00 -3.57 -10.65
C HIS A 73 4.10 -2.62 -9.87
N ALA A 74 4.38 -1.32 -9.97
CA ALA A 74 3.51 -0.29 -9.41
C ALA A 74 2.29 -0.06 -10.31
N ARG A 75 1.08 -0.35 -9.82
CA ARG A 75 -0.19 -0.02 -10.49
C ARG A 75 -0.97 0.97 -9.61
N ASN A 76 -1.69 1.90 -10.24
CA ASN A 76 -2.51 2.92 -9.56
C ASN A 76 -1.71 3.82 -8.60
N VAL A 77 -0.54 4.29 -9.02
CA VAL A 77 0.31 5.16 -8.19
C VAL A 77 -0.29 6.56 -8.14
N ARG A 78 -0.58 7.05 -6.92
CA ARG A 78 -0.94 8.45 -6.65
C ARG A 78 0.25 9.14 -5.98
N ILE A 79 0.72 10.24 -6.57
CA ILE A 79 1.84 11.02 -6.04
C ILE A 79 1.27 12.34 -5.53
N GLU A 80 1.48 12.59 -4.24
CA GLU A 80 1.08 13.84 -3.57
C GLU A 80 2.35 14.54 -3.06
N ASP A 81 2.73 15.68 -3.67
CA ASP A 81 3.81 16.54 -3.15
C ASP A 81 3.18 17.75 -2.44
N GLN A 82 3.27 17.74 -1.11
CA GLN A 82 2.82 18.86 -0.29
C GLN A 82 3.92 19.92 -0.20
N VAL A 83 3.71 21.02 -0.90
CA VAL A 83 4.59 22.20 -0.82
C VAL A 83 4.04 23.14 0.24
N ALA A 84 4.82 23.41 1.28
CA ALA A 84 4.42 24.31 2.37
C ALA A 84 3.93 25.66 1.81
N GLY A 85 2.66 26.01 2.10
CA GLY A 85 2.06 27.28 1.70
C GLY A 85 1.42 27.33 0.30
N LYS A 86 1.32 26.21 -0.43
CA LYS A 86 0.55 26.14 -1.69
C LYS A 86 -0.43 24.97 -1.73
N PRO A 87 -1.55 25.07 -2.47
CA PRO A 87 -2.44 23.95 -2.72
C PRO A 87 -1.69 22.85 -3.48
N GLU A 88 -1.96 21.63 -3.03
CA GLU A 88 -1.44 20.34 -3.47
C GLU A 88 -1.21 20.25 -4.99
N ALA A 89 0.00 19.88 -5.42
CA ALA A 89 0.26 19.54 -6.81
C ALA A 89 -0.06 18.06 -7.02
N VAL A 90 -1.21 17.78 -7.63
CA VAL A 90 -1.65 16.41 -7.92
C VAL A 90 -1.11 15.97 -9.28
N PHE A 91 -0.22 14.98 -9.27
CA PHE A 91 0.28 14.34 -10.49
C PHE A 91 -0.36 12.97 -10.64
N ALA A 92 -1.20 12.79 -11.66
CA ALA A 92 -1.78 11.49 -12.02
C ALA A 92 -1.00 10.89 -13.19
N VAL A 93 -0.50 9.65 -13.03
CA VAL A 93 0.21 8.94 -14.10
C VAL A 93 -0.49 7.61 -14.37
N ASP A 94 -0.94 7.43 -15.61
CA ASP A 94 -1.75 6.27 -16.04
C ASP A 94 -0.92 4.97 -16.15
N ARG A 95 0.39 5.07 -16.39
CA ARG A 95 1.29 3.90 -16.40
C ARG A 95 2.74 4.31 -16.13
N PHE A 96 3.33 3.78 -15.05
CA PHE A 96 4.78 3.85 -14.81
C PHE A 96 5.41 2.57 -15.35
N ARG A 97 6.34 2.69 -16.31
CA ARG A 97 7.10 1.56 -16.88
C ARG A 97 8.57 1.82 -16.58
N ALA A 98 9.15 0.96 -15.76
CA ALA A 98 10.61 0.89 -15.58
C ALA A 98 11.28 0.42 -16.89
#